data_AF-A0A3B4AMD3-F1
#
_entry.id   AF-A0A3B4AMD3-F1
#
_cell.length_a   1.000
_cell.length_b   1.000
_cell.length_c   1.000
_cell.angle_alpha   90.00
_cell.angle_beta   90.00
_cell.angle_gamma   90.00
#
_symmetry.space_group_name_H-M   'P 1'
#
loop_
_entity.id
_entity.type
_entity.pdbx_description
1 polymer ?
#
loop_
_entity_poly.entity_id
_entity_poly.type
_entity_poly.pdbx_seq_one_letter_code
_entity_poly.pdbx_strand_id
1 'polypeptide(L)'
;MFQSPVRAWPPPQPQLQSLCKHKAEQRGILSAHRGSHQLKKNGPKALKVLQAERRAEAERSVLISCLPKTDQNKFLKYISKHGNVNKCFFYESFGTYAVVEFSDKDGVLSLLDSATIPSISHESVVPLRSRLLSLRNINTVDTDKQTTPQCQPQRTVPINELIQQLSSCNSLEQQIMSLTEAHSLTEENTRLRFLVCSLLNDIAAAYFPESSIRPFGSSVNGFGKLGCDLDMFLDLDAIGPRSGMYVEYQMKRTNSERAVTQSVLSVIAECLEQFGPGCVGVQKILNARCPLVRFAHQPSGFQCDLTANNRVAMRSTELLYLFGELDPRVRALVFTVRCWARANGVTSSIPGAWITNFSLTLMVVFFLQRRSPPILPTLDRLKELAGPSERCIIDGNDCTFTSDFRKIQLEINTESLDQLLRDFFEFYSTFLFNRMSINIRKGKEEHKPELGPLHIQNPFETSLNVSKNVNISQLDRFVSLCQESAWMLQSGATLTTLLLPSQISAVRGRKKRKVEPASERIKGLLESLRTKNNVREFCCHCNTKNNEH
;
A
#
# COMPACT_ATOMS: atom_id res chain seq x y z
N MET A 1 78.78 1.06 38.77
CA MET A 1 77.62 0.56 39.53
C MET A 1 76.97 -0.55 38.73
N PHE A 2 76.79 -1.67 39.40
CA PHE A 2 76.39 -3.02 38.99
C PHE A 2 75.45 -3.22 37.79
N GLN A 3 75.82 -4.23 37.00
CA GLN A 3 74.99 -5.02 36.08
C GLN A 3 73.93 -5.85 36.84
N SER A 4 72.73 -6.02 36.27
CA SER A 4 71.88 -7.24 36.38
C SER A 4 70.57 -7.12 35.58
N PRO A 5 69.88 -8.24 35.24
CA PRO A 5 69.59 -8.55 33.84
C PRO A 5 68.11 -8.67 33.47
N VAL A 6 67.90 -8.74 32.16
CA VAL A 6 66.66 -9.08 31.43
C VAL A 6 66.09 -10.41 31.92
N ARG A 7 64.80 -10.42 32.34
CA ARG A 7 63.96 -11.62 32.45
C ARG A 7 62.92 -11.61 31.32
N ALA A 8 62.97 -12.66 30.50
CA ALA A 8 61.97 -12.98 29.49
C ALA A 8 60.62 -13.33 30.13
N TRP A 9 59.54 -12.83 29.55
CA TRP A 9 58.17 -13.23 29.87
C TRP A 9 57.75 -14.43 28.99
N PRO A 10 56.98 -15.40 29.53
CA PRO A 10 56.50 -16.54 28.76
C PRO A 10 55.33 -16.13 27.84
N PRO A 11 55.10 -16.83 26.71
CA PRO A 11 53.99 -16.55 25.83
C PRO A 11 52.65 -16.98 26.47
N PRO A 12 51.56 -16.22 26.31
CA PRO A 12 50.26 -16.62 26.83
C PRO A 12 49.66 -17.77 25.99
N GLN A 13 49.22 -18.82 26.69
CA GLN A 13 48.45 -19.95 26.15
C GLN A 13 47.04 -19.54 25.68
N PRO A 14 46.43 -20.28 24.75
CA PRO A 14 45.19 -19.90 24.07
C PRO A 14 43.93 -20.38 24.81
N GLN A 15 43.27 -19.50 25.56
CA GLN A 15 41.91 -19.76 26.11
C GLN A 15 40.89 -18.65 25.80
N LEU A 16 41.11 -17.89 24.73
CA LEU A 16 40.19 -16.82 24.27
C LEU A 16 39.62 -17.06 22.85
N GLN A 17 39.53 -18.32 22.43
CA GLN A 17 38.89 -18.71 21.15
C GLN A 17 37.57 -19.49 21.30
N SER A 18 37.16 -19.89 22.51
CA SER A 18 35.87 -20.57 22.72
C SER A 18 34.69 -19.61 22.96
N LEU A 19 34.93 -18.42 23.54
CA LEU A 19 33.87 -17.41 23.75
C LEU A 19 33.45 -16.66 22.48
N CYS A 20 34.31 -16.66 21.45
CA CYS A 20 34.00 -16.05 20.15
C CYS A 20 33.26 -17.00 19.19
N LYS A 21 33.25 -18.31 19.44
CA LYS A 21 32.50 -19.27 18.62
C LYS A 21 31.01 -19.34 18.98
N HIS A 22 30.64 -19.20 20.25
CA HIS A 22 29.22 -19.15 20.64
C HIS A 22 28.48 -17.84 20.26
N LYS A 23 29.19 -16.72 20.07
CA LYS A 23 28.59 -15.50 19.51
C LYS A 23 28.40 -15.55 17.98
N ALA A 24 29.10 -16.45 17.28
CA ALA A 24 28.92 -16.68 15.85
C ALA A 24 27.74 -17.62 15.54
N GLU A 25 27.43 -18.57 16.44
CA GLU A 25 26.28 -19.48 16.29
C GLU A 25 24.93 -18.79 16.55
N GLN A 26 24.86 -17.78 17.42
CA GLN A 26 23.63 -16.97 17.58
C GLN A 26 23.32 -16.07 16.37
N ARG A 27 24.30 -15.77 15.50
CA ARG A 27 24.06 -15.15 14.19
C ARG A 27 23.51 -16.14 13.15
N GLY A 28 23.60 -17.44 13.39
CA GLY A 28 23.08 -18.49 12.50
C GLY A 28 21.58 -18.75 12.66
N ILE A 29 21.03 -18.60 13.86
CA ILE A 29 19.67 -19.05 14.19
C ILE A 29 18.58 -18.02 13.80
N LEU A 30 18.93 -16.74 13.64
CA LEU A 30 18.01 -15.70 13.11
C LEU A 30 18.03 -15.56 11.58
N SER A 31 18.78 -16.41 10.87
CA SER A 31 18.90 -16.38 9.40
C SER A 31 17.93 -17.32 8.66
N ALA A 32 17.14 -18.10 9.41
CA ALA A 32 16.32 -19.18 8.89
C ALA A 32 14.84 -18.82 8.71
N HIS A 33 14.49 -17.59 8.33
CA HIS A 33 13.15 -17.24 7.81
C HIS A 33 13.34 -16.46 6.51
N ARG A 34 13.75 -17.18 5.46
CA ARG A 34 13.88 -16.65 4.09
C ARG A 34 12.68 -17.07 3.25
N GLY A 35 11.54 -16.45 3.51
CA GLY A 35 10.53 -16.19 2.47
C GLY A 35 10.75 -14.75 1.99
N SER A 36 10.98 -14.54 0.68
CA SER A 36 11.03 -13.21 0.01
C SER A 36 12.27 -12.30 0.13
N HIS A 37 13.48 -12.84 0.35
CA HIS A 37 14.73 -12.04 0.17
C HIS A 37 15.73 -12.70 -0.80
N GLN A 38 15.36 -12.81 -2.07
CA GLN A 38 16.32 -12.83 -3.17
C GLN A 38 16.53 -11.40 -3.67
N LEU A 39 17.18 -10.55 -2.87
CA LEU A 39 17.78 -9.26 -3.25
C LEU A 39 18.32 -8.64 -1.95
N LYS A 40 19.62 -8.78 -1.68
CA LYS A 40 20.47 -7.86 -0.90
C LYS A 40 21.89 -8.45 -0.76
N LYS A 41 22.59 -8.59 -1.89
CA LYS A 41 24.07 -8.60 -1.90
C LYS A 41 24.64 -7.19 -1.71
N ASN A 42 23.83 -6.18 -2.01
CA ASN A 42 24.08 -4.74 -1.83
C ASN A 42 22.95 -4.22 -0.92
N GLY A 43 23.21 -3.31 0.01
CA GLY A 43 22.23 -2.80 1.00
C GLY A 43 20.94 -2.17 0.42
N PRO A 44 20.05 -1.60 1.26
CA PRO A 44 18.82 -0.98 0.77
C PRO A 44 19.10 0.12 -0.28
N LYS A 45 18.30 0.13 -1.35
CA LYS A 45 18.39 1.11 -2.44
C LYS A 45 17.47 2.29 -2.15
N ALA A 46 17.82 3.48 -2.64
CA ALA A 46 16.90 4.62 -2.59
C ALA A 46 15.60 4.32 -3.36
N LEU A 47 14.46 4.81 -2.87
CA LEU A 47 13.14 4.51 -3.45
C LEU A 47 13.06 4.90 -4.93
N LYS A 48 13.64 6.04 -5.31
CA LYS A 48 13.65 6.52 -6.70
C LYS A 48 14.31 5.52 -7.66
N VAL A 49 15.40 4.88 -7.23
CA VAL A 49 16.10 3.84 -8.01
C VAL A 49 15.23 2.61 -8.14
N LEU A 50 14.66 2.13 -7.02
CA LEU A 50 13.76 0.99 -7.01
C LEU A 50 12.55 1.21 -7.95
N GLN A 51 11.91 2.39 -7.87
CA GLN A 51 10.76 2.71 -8.74
C GLN A 51 11.15 2.75 -10.22
N ALA A 52 12.35 3.25 -10.56
CA ALA A 52 12.83 3.25 -11.94
C ALA A 52 13.04 1.82 -12.46
N GLU A 53 13.65 0.94 -11.67
CA GLU A 53 13.82 -0.48 -12.00
C GLU A 53 12.47 -1.16 -12.21
N ARG A 54 11.51 -0.98 -11.29
CA ARG A 54 10.16 -1.57 -11.39
C ARG A 54 9.35 -1.04 -12.55
N ARG A 55 9.52 0.25 -12.91
CA ARG A 55 8.88 0.82 -14.09
C ARG A 55 9.43 0.19 -15.37
N ALA A 56 10.75 0.04 -15.46
CA ALA A 56 11.37 -0.61 -16.61
C ALA A 56 10.90 -2.08 -16.76
N GLU A 57 10.74 -2.83 -15.66
CA GLU A 57 10.12 -4.16 -15.65
C GLU A 57 8.67 -4.11 -16.16
N ALA A 58 7.88 -3.17 -15.67
CA ALA A 58 6.47 -3.02 -16.05
C ALA A 58 6.27 -2.63 -17.53
N GLU A 59 7.13 -1.80 -18.11
CA GLU A 59 7.06 -1.39 -19.51
C GLU A 59 7.30 -2.53 -20.51
N ARG A 60 8.00 -3.59 -20.08
CA ARG A 60 8.22 -4.81 -20.87
C ARG A 60 7.38 -6.00 -20.37
N SER A 61 6.30 -5.70 -19.66
CA SER A 61 5.35 -6.69 -19.16
C SER A 61 3.99 -6.56 -19.84
N VAL A 62 3.28 -7.69 -19.94
CA VAL A 62 1.90 -7.79 -20.43
C VAL A 62 1.01 -8.49 -19.41
N LEU A 63 -0.29 -8.20 -19.47
CA LEU A 63 -1.30 -8.86 -18.65
C LEU A 63 -2.22 -9.68 -19.56
N ILE A 64 -2.31 -10.98 -19.32
CA ILE A 64 -3.04 -11.91 -20.19
C ILE A 64 -4.15 -12.59 -19.39
N SER A 65 -5.40 -12.41 -19.82
CA SER A 65 -6.53 -13.22 -19.33
C SER A 65 -6.42 -14.64 -19.87
N CYS A 66 -6.47 -15.62 -18.97
CA CYS A 66 -6.28 -17.03 -19.26
C CYS A 66 -7.60 -17.78 -19.09
N LEU A 67 -7.73 -18.91 -19.79
CA LEU A 67 -8.83 -19.85 -19.55
C LEU A 67 -8.60 -20.59 -18.21
N PRO A 68 -9.66 -20.96 -17.46
CA PRO A 68 -9.51 -21.57 -16.13
C PRO A 68 -8.63 -22.83 -16.08
N LYS A 69 -8.57 -23.60 -17.18
CA LYS A 69 -7.78 -24.83 -17.29
C LYS A 69 -6.49 -24.64 -18.12
N THR A 70 -5.94 -23.44 -18.19
CA THR A 70 -4.74 -23.16 -19.01
C THR A 70 -3.53 -23.96 -18.52
N ASP A 71 -3.00 -24.84 -19.38
CA ASP A 71 -1.75 -25.55 -19.13
C ASP A 71 -0.56 -24.57 -19.16
N GLN A 72 0.13 -24.44 -18.02
CA GLN A 72 1.21 -23.49 -17.83
C GLN A 72 2.40 -23.71 -18.78
N ASN A 73 2.72 -24.97 -19.12
CA ASN A 73 3.84 -25.28 -20.01
C ASN A 73 3.52 -24.93 -21.46
N LYS A 74 2.29 -25.24 -21.92
CA LYS A 74 1.82 -24.85 -23.25
C LYS A 74 1.72 -23.34 -23.37
N PHE A 75 1.21 -22.67 -22.33
CA PHE A 75 1.15 -21.22 -22.26
C PHE A 75 2.54 -20.60 -22.41
N LEU A 76 3.49 -21.00 -21.56
CA LEU A 76 4.86 -20.47 -21.62
C LEU A 76 5.52 -20.77 -22.96
N LYS A 77 5.38 -21.99 -23.49
CA LYS A 77 5.92 -22.36 -24.80
C LYS A 77 5.36 -21.50 -25.93
N TYR A 78 4.08 -21.10 -25.85
CA TYR A 78 3.49 -20.19 -26.82
C TYR A 78 4.08 -18.77 -26.67
N ILE A 79 4.06 -18.23 -25.46
CA ILE A 79 4.53 -16.87 -25.17
C ILE A 79 6.02 -16.69 -25.49
N SER A 80 6.85 -17.70 -25.21
CA SER A 80 8.29 -17.69 -25.50
C SER A 80 8.65 -17.64 -26.98
N LYS A 81 7.69 -17.81 -27.91
CA LYS A 81 7.92 -17.58 -29.34
C LYS A 81 8.12 -16.10 -29.66
N HIS A 82 7.63 -15.21 -28.81
CA HIS A 82 7.68 -13.76 -29.04
C HIS A 82 8.94 -13.11 -28.44
N GLY A 83 9.54 -13.73 -27.43
CA GLY A 83 10.74 -13.24 -26.77
C GLY A 83 11.10 -14.05 -25.53
N ASN A 84 12.27 -13.80 -24.96
CA ASN A 84 12.67 -14.46 -23.71
C ASN A 84 11.84 -13.93 -22.54
N VAL A 85 11.39 -14.82 -21.65
CA VAL A 85 10.53 -14.48 -20.51
C VAL A 85 11.37 -14.50 -19.23
N ASN A 86 11.49 -13.35 -18.58
CA ASN A 86 12.21 -13.21 -17.31
C ASN A 86 11.37 -13.73 -16.15
N LYS A 87 10.08 -13.39 -16.13
CA LYS A 87 9.17 -13.77 -15.05
C LYS A 87 7.76 -13.99 -15.58
N CYS A 88 7.10 -15.02 -15.05
CA CYS A 88 5.69 -15.29 -15.31
C CYS A 88 5.03 -15.76 -14.02
N PHE A 89 3.87 -15.21 -13.69
CA PHE A 89 3.07 -15.70 -12.57
C PHE A 89 1.57 -15.56 -12.87
N PHE A 90 0.80 -16.47 -12.29
CA PHE A 90 -0.65 -16.50 -12.42
C PHE A 90 -1.29 -15.97 -11.13
N TYR A 91 -2.49 -15.41 -11.24
CA TYR A 91 -3.28 -15.01 -10.08
C TYR A 91 -4.78 -15.02 -10.42
N GLU A 92 -5.61 -15.07 -9.38
CA GLU A 92 -7.07 -15.00 -9.51
C GLU A 92 -7.59 -13.59 -9.18
N SER A 93 -8.49 -13.10 -10.02
CA SER A 93 -9.28 -11.89 -9.82
C SER A 93 -10.73 -12.16 -10.28
N PHE A 94 -11.25 -11.43 -11.28
CA PHE A 94 -12.52 -11.73 -11.97
C PHE A 94 -12.36 -12.84 -13.03
N GLY A 95 -11.42 -13.75 -12.79
CA GLY A 95 -10.91 -14.76 -13.71
C GLY A 95 -9.42 -15.01 -13.45
N THR A 96 -8.86 -16.00 -14.15
CA THR A 96 -7.44 -16.33 -14.07
C THR A 96 -6.65 -15.40 -14.99
N TYR A 97 -5.61 -14.76 -14.47
CA TYR A 97 -4.73 -13.87 -15.23
C TYR A 97 -3.28 -14.30 -15.08
N ALA A 98 -2.47 -14.03 -16.10
CA ALA A 98 -1.03 -14.17 -16.09
C ALA A 98 -0.34 -12.82 -16.33
N VAL A 99 0.64 -12.49 -15.49
CA VAL A 99 1.61 -11.44 -15.78
C VAL A 99 2.82 -12.10 -16.43
N VAL A 100 3.24 -11.58 -17.58
CA VAL A 100 4.45 -12.01 -18.29
C VAL A 100 5.38 -10.81 -18.41
N GLU A 101 6.57 -10.90 -17.84
CA GLU A 101 7.68 -9.97 -18.07
C GLU A 101 8.66 -10.57 -19.08
N PHE A 102 8.86 -9.88 -20.21
CA PHE A 102 9.89 -10.21 -21.18
C PHE A 102 11.27 -9.66 -20.78
N SER A 103 12.33 -10.13 -21.43
CA SER A 103 13.68 -9.59 -21.29
C SER A 103 13.79 -8.13 -21.75
N ASP A 104 12.99 -7.76 -22.75
CA ASP A 104 13.04 -6.50 -23.47
C ASP A 104 11.65 -6.14 -24.01
N LYS A 105 11.53 -4.94 -24.59
CA LYS A 105 10.27 -4.44 -25.15
C LYS A 105 9.92 -5.10 -26.49
N ASP A 106 10.87 -5.70 -27.20
CA ASP A 106 10.62 -6.31 -28.50
C ASP A 106 9.74 -7.55 -28.36
N GLY A 107 9.88 -8.30 -27.26
CA GLY A 107 8.96 -9.39 -26.92
C GLY A 107 7.51 -8.95 -26.76
N VAL A 108 7.28 -7.76 -26.18
CA VAL A 108 5.94 -7.17 -26.07
C VAL A 108 5.42 -6.79 -27.47
N LEU A 109 6.22 -6.09 -28.27
CA LEU A 109 5.83 -5.65 -29.61
C LEU A 109 5.49 -6.84 -30.51
N SER A 110 6.34 -7.86 -30.53
CA SER A 110 6.12 -9.11 -31.27
C SER A 110 4.82 -9.80 -30.88
N LEU A 111 4.49 -9.84 -29.58
CA LEU A 111 3.24 -10.42 -29.11
C LEU A 111 2.04 -9.58 -29.55
N LEU A 112 2.11 -8.26 -29.41
CA LEU A 112 1.04 -7.33 -29.81
C LEU A 112 0.77 -7.35 -31.32
N ASP A 113 1.81 -7.44 -32.15
CA ASP A 113 1.69 -7.51 -33.62
C ASP A 113 1.02 -8.79 -34.09
N SER A 114 1.16 -9.88 -33.31
CA SER A 114 0.47 -11.15 -33.57
C SER A 114 -0.98 -11.19 -33.04
N ALA A 115 -1.37 -10.24 -32.20
CA ALA A 115 -2.68 -10.22 -31.57
C ALA A 115 -3.76 -9.71 -32.53
N THR A 116 -4.96 -10.28 -32.43
CA THR A 116 -6.10 -9.91 -33.29
C THR A 116 -7.12 -9.06 -32.53
N ILE A 117 -7.83 -8.20 -33.27
CA ILE A 117 -9.00 -7.49 -32.74
C ILE A 117 -10.16 -8.50 -32.66
N PRO A 118 -10.87 -8.61 -31.52
CA PRO A 118 -11.99 -9.54 -31.40
C PRO A 118 -13.08 -9.27 -32.45
N SER A 119 -13.52 -10.32 -33.14
CA SER A 119 -14.68 -10.30 -34.03
C SER A 119 -15.81 -11.11 -33.40
N ILE A 120 -16.69 -10.45 -32.63
CA ILE A 120 -17.87 -11.08 -32.04
C ILE A 120 -19.09 -10.64 -32.84
N SER A 121 -19.85 -11.59 -33.38
CA SER A 121 -21.13 -11.28 -34.04
C SER A 121 -22.06 -10.59 -33.05
N HIS A 122 -22.54 -9.39 -33.39
CA HIS A 122 -23.46 -8.55 -32.62
C HIS A 122 -22.86 -7.64 -31.52
N GLU A 123 -21.53 -7.50 -31.41
CA GLU A 123 -20.90 -6.53 -30.51
C GLU A 123 -19.93 -5.60 -31.26
N SER A 124 -19.92 -4.31 -30.89
CA SER A 124 -18.93 -3.34 -31.36
C SER A 124 -17.87 -3.14 -30.29
N VAL A 125 -16.59 -3.32 -30.66
CA VAL A 125 -15.46 -3.14 -29.75
C VAL A 125 -14.74 -1.82 -30.03
N VAL A 126 -14.31 -1.13 -28.97
CA VAL A 126 -13.37 -0.02 -29.10
C VAL A 126 -12.01 -0.59 -29.49
N PRO A 127 -11.42 -0.23 -30.65
CA PRO A 127 -10.20 -0.85 -31.16
C PRO A 127 -8.93 -0.28 -30.49
N LEU A 128 -8.92 -0.17 -29.16
CA LEU A 128 -7.75 0.23 -28.39
C LEU A 128 -6.79 -0.96 -28.24
N ARG A 129 -5.68 -0.94 -28.99
CA ARG A 129 -4.59 -1.91 -28.81
C ARG A 129 -3.87 -1.61 -27.50
N SER A 130 -3.84 -2.59 -26.59
CA SER A 130 -3.21 -2.45 -25.28
C SER A 130 -2.42 -3.70 -24.92
N ARG A 131 -1.60 -3.61 -23.87
CA ARG A 131 -0.89 -4.75 -23.28
C ARG A 131 -1.77 -5.64 -22.38
N LEU A 132 -3.09 -5.41 -22.38
CA LEU A 132 -4.07 -6.30 -21.80
C LEU A 132 -4.64 -7.22 -22.88
N LEU A 133 -4.33 -8.50 -22.80
CA LEU A 133 -4.62 -9.51 -23.82
C LEU A 133 -5.54 -10.60 -23.26
N SER A 134 -6.13 -11.39 -24.15
CA SER A 134 -6.90 -12.58 -23.79
C SER A 134 -6.41 -13.77 -24.60
N LEU A 135 -6.05 -14.85 -23.91
CA LEU A 135 -5.75 -16.11 -24.56
C LEU A 135 -7.05 -16.81 -24.94
N ARG A 136 -7.22 -17.11 -26.23
CA ARG A 136 -8.33 -17.91 -26.75
C ARG A 136 -7.77 -19.16 -27.40
N ASN A 137 -8.45 -20.30 -27.21
CA ASN A 137 -8.14 -21.52 -27.95
C ASN A 137 -9.30 -21.81 -28.91
N ILE A 138 -9.00 -21.86 -30.21
CA ILE A 138 -10.00 -22.11 -31.25
C ILE A 138 -10.39 -23.61 -31.27
N ASN A 139 -9.53 -24.49 -30.75
CA ASN A 139 -9.71 -25.94 -30.81
C ASN A 139 -9.40 -26.61 -29.45
N THR A 140 -10.40 -26.79 -28.58
CA THR A 140 -10.34 -27.83 -27.54
C THR A 140 -11.72 -28.39 -27.24
N VAL A 141 -11.92 -29.64 -27.67
CA VAL A 141 -12.78 -30.63 -27.03
C VAL A 141 -12.21 -30.89 -25.63
N ASP A 142 -13.08 -30.96 -24.62
CA ASP A 142 -12.73 -31.27 -23.23
C ASP A 142 -11.77 -32.47 -23.17
N THR A 143 -10.56 -32.22 -22.72
CA THR A 143 -9.63 -33.27 -22.31
C THR A 143 -9.45 -33.14 -20.80
N ASP A 144 -9.99 -34.12 -20.08
CA ASP A 144 -10.11 -34.22 -18.62
C ASP A 144 -8.79 -34.26 -17.82
N LYS A 145 -7.66 -33.88 -18.43
CA LYS A 145 -6.31 -33.92 -17.82
C LYS A 145 -5.59 -32.58 -17.94
N GLN A 146 -6.24 -31.48 -17.56
CA GLN A 146 -5.60 -30.17 -17.49
C GLN A 146 -5.41 -29.76 -16.02
N THR A 147 -4.17 -29.41 -15.68
CA THR A 147 -3.79 -28.89 -14.37
C THR A 147 -4.04 -27.39 -14.31
N THR A 148 -4.72 -26.94 -13.26
CA THR A 148 -4.90 -25.51 -12.97
C THR A 148 -3.56 -24.88 -12.58
N PRO A 149 -3.25 -23.66 -13.07
CA PRO A 149 -2.00 -22.99 -12.71
C PRO A 149 -1.98 -22.64 -11.21
N GLN A 150 -0.80 -22.67 -10.60
CA GLN A 150 -0.62 -22.24 -9.22
C GLN A 150 -0.75 -20.71 -9.14
N CYS A 151 -1.89 -20.23 -8.64
CA CYS A 151 -2.19 -18.82 -8.54
C CYS A 151 -1.60 -18.18 -7.27
N GLN A 152 -0.98 -17.03 -7.46
CA GLN A 152 -0.35 -16.22 -6.41
C GLN A 152 -1.40 -15.35 -5.72
N PRO A 153 -1.44 -15.30 -4.37
CA PRO A 153 -2.45 -14.55 -3.64
C PRO A 153 -2.26 -13.04 -3.83
N GLN A 154 -3.36 -12.33 -4.10
CA GLN A 154 -3.39 -10.86 -4.26
C GLN A 154 -4.15 -10.15 -3.13
N ARG A 155 -4.65 -10.91 -2.15
CA ARG A 155 -5.45 -10.45 -1.01
C ARG A 155 -4.89 -11.04 0.27
N THR A 156 -5.12 -10.36 1.39
CA THR A 156 -4.76 -10.88 2.72
C THR A 156 -5.56 -12.14 3.04
N VAL A 157 -4.96 -13.02 3.83
CA VAL A 157 -5.66 -14.16 4.44
C VAL A 157 -6.84 -13.69 5.30
N PRO A 158 -7.93 -14.45 5.36
CA PRO A 158 -9.03 -14.21 6.29
C PRO A 158 -8.55 -14.10 7.75
N ILE A 159 -9.22 -13.27 8.56
CA ILE A 159 -8.80 -12.98 9.94
C ILE A 159 -8.78 -14.22 10.84
N ASN A 160 -9.68 -15.18 10.62
CA ASN A 160 -9.74 -16.45 11.35
C ASN A 160 -8.50 -17.33 11.06
N GLU A 161 -8.11 -17.45 9.79
CA GLU A 161 -6.89 -18.16 9.40
C GLU A 161 -5.65 -17.47 9.97
N LEU A 162 -5.61 -16.14 9.91
CA LEU A 162 -4.54 -15.36 10.54
C LEU A 162 -4.46 -15.64 12.04
N ILE A 163 -5.58 -15.59 12.77
CA ILE A 163 -5.59 -15.86 14.22
C ILE A 163 -5.07 -17.26 14.51
N GLN A 164 -5.42 -18.26 13.70
CA GLN A 164 -4.91 -19.62 13.84
C GLN A 164 -3.39 -19.69 13.64
N GLN A 165 -2.86 -19.04 12.59
CA GLN A 165 -1.41 -18.96 12.32
C GLN A 165 -0.66 -18.26 13.44
N LEU A 166 -1.22 -17.18 13.99
CA LEU A 166 -0.61 -16.44 15.09
C LEU A 166 -0.65 -17.25 16.39
N SER A 167 -1.72 -18.03 16.62
CA SER A 167 -1.84 -18.86 17.82
C SER A 167 -0.84 -20.01 17.86
N SER A 168 -0.30 -20.44 16.71
CA SER A 168 0.76 -21.46 16.66
C SER A 168 2.18 -20.91 16.87
N CYS A 169 2.35 -19.60 17.02
CA CYS A 169 3.65 -18.98 17.29
C CYS A 169 4.04 -19.10 18.77
N ASN A 170 5.34 -19.21 19.05
CA ASN A 170 5.85 -19.44 20.41
C ASN A 170 6.14 -18.16 21.20
N SER A 171 6.14 -17.01 20.54
CA SER A 171 6.37 -15.71 21.17
C SER A 171 5.56 -14.60 20.50
N LEU A 172 5.35 -13.50 21.22
CA LEU A 172 4.69 -12.32 20.69
C LEU A 172 5.51 -11.69 19.53
N GLU A 173 6.83 -11.68 19.63
CA GLU A 173 7.72 -11.32 18.51
C GLU A 173 7.46 -12.17 17.24
N GLN A 174 7.36 -13.50 17.37
CA GLN A 174 7.04 -14.38 16.23
C GLN A 174 5.65 -14.09 15.65
N GLN A 175 4.67 -13.77 16.51
CA GLN A 175 3.33 -13.36 16.07
C GLN A 175 3.38 -12.05 15.26
N ILE A 176 4.09 -11.04 15.77
CA ILE A 176 4.26 -9.75 15.10
C ILE A 176 4.90 -9.95 13.71
N MET A 177 5.95 -10.75 13.63
CA MET A 177 6.64 -11.04 12.37
C MET A 177 5.73 -11.81 11.41
N SER A 178 5.03 -12.83 11.88
CA SER A 178 4.09 -13.62 11.06
C SER A 178 2.93 -12.77 10.54
N LEU A 179 2.37 -11.88 11.37
CA LEU A 179 1.35 -10.92 10.94
C LEU A 179 1.89 -10.00 9.84
N THR A 180 3.11 -9.50 10.02
CA THR A 180 3.76 -8.60 9.07
C THR A 180 3.99 -9.29 7.73
N GLU A 181 4.48 -10.52 7.72
CA GLU A 181 4.69 -11.30 6.49
C GLU A 181 3.36 -11.61 5.79
N ALA A 182 2.36 -12.10 6.53
CA ALA A 182 1.05 -12.46 5.98
C ALA A 182 0.29 -11.26 5.37
N HIS A 183 0.58 -10.04 5.82
CA HIS A 183 -0.07 -8.83 5.33
C HIS A 183 0.74 -8.09 4.27
N SER A 184 2.07 -8.19 4.28
CA SER A 184 2.94 -7.41 3.39
C SER A 184 2.64 -7.67 1.91
N LEU A 185 2.87 -6.66 1.06
CA LEU A 185 2.83 -6.85 -0.39
C LEU A 185 3.87 -7.89 -0.81
N THR A 186 3.46 -8.84 -1.64
CA THR A 186 4.37 -9.79 -2.28
C THR A 186 5.10 -9.15 -3.45
N GLU A 187 6.16 -9.81 -3.91
CA GLU A 187 6.90 -9.41 -5.10
C GLU A 187 6.00 -9.37 -6.34
N GLU A 188 5.13 -10.38 -6.48
CA GLU A 188 4.16 -10.52 -7.58
C GLU A 188 3.10 -9.41 -7.51
N ASN A 189 2.56 -9.12 -6.31
CA ASN A 189 1.60 -8.03 -6.14
C ASN A 189 2.24 -6.67 -6.46
N THR A 190 3.49 -6.46 -6.04
CA THR A 190 4.24 -5.24 -6.36
C THR A 190 4.44 -5.10 -7.87
N ARG A 191 4.87 -6.15 -8.56
CA ARG A 191 5.00 -6.15 -10.04
C ARG A 191 3.68 -5.85 -10.74
N LEU A 192 2.58 -6.44 -10.28
CA LEU A 192 1.24 -6.18 -10.81
C LEU A 192 0.84 -4.70 -10.61
N ARG A 193 1.13 -4.09 -9.45
CA ARG A 193 0.86 -2.65 -9.21
C ARG A 193 1.60 -1.75 -10.19
N PHE A 194 2.89 -2.01 -10.42
CA PHE A 194 3.67 -1.23 -11.40
C PHE A 194 3.19 -1.47 -12.83
N LEU A 195 2.80 -2.71 -13.19
CA LEU A 195 2.20 -3.00 -14.49
C LEU A 195 0.90 -2.23 -14.69
N VAL A 196 0.00 -2.19 -13.70
CA VAL A 196 -1.24 -1.40 -13.80
C VAL A 196 -0.95 0.09 -14.01
N CYS A 197 0.00 0.67 -13.27
CA CYS A 197 0.43 2.05 -13.54
C CYS A 197 0.93 2.24 -14.98
N SER A 198 1.73 1.29 -15.48
CA SER A 198 2.26 1.31 -16.84
C SER A 198 1.16 1.19 -17.91
N LEU A 199 0.17 0.31 -17.71
CA LEU A 199 -0.98 0.15 -18.62
C LEU A 199 -1.82 1.44 -18.70
N LEU A 200 -2.04 2.09 -17.55
CA LEU A 200 -2.76 3.36 -17.50
C LEU A 200 -1.94 4.49 -18.12
N ASN A 201 -0.61 4.41 -18.02
CA ASN A 201 0.29 5.35 -18.69
C ASN A 201 0.17 5.26 -20.21
N ASP A 202 0.00 4.07 -20.79
CA ASP A 202 -0.20 3.93 -22.24
C ASP A 202 -1.44 4.70 -22.72
N ILE A 203 -2.51 4.69 -21.91
CA ILE A 203 -3.75 5.43 -22.20
C ILE A 203 -3.50 6.94 -22.08
N ALA A 204 -2.83 7.39 -21.01
CA ALA A 204 -2.52 8.81 -20.82
C ALA A 204 -1.57 9.34 -21.92
N ALA A 205 -0.58 8.54 -22.32
CA ALA A 205 0.43 8.89 -23.30
C ALA A 205 -0.12 9.11 -24.71
N ALA A 206 -1.33 8.62 -25.02
CA ALA A 206 -2.02 8.93 -26.26
C ALA A 206 -2.31 10.44 -26.43
N TYR A 207 -2.54 11.15 -25.32
CA TYR A 207 -2.75 12.60 -25.31
C TYR A 207 -1.56 13.38 -24.72
N PHE A 208 -0.84 12.77 -23.78
CA PHE A 208 0.25 13.39 -23.03
C PHE A 208 1.51 12.50 -23.13
N PRO A 209 2.22 12.49 -24.27
CA PRO A 209 3.26 11.50 -24.56
C PRO A 209 4.42 11.45 -23.55
N GLU A 210 4.71 12.59 -22.91
CA GLU A 210 5.78 12.71 -21.91
C GLU A 210 5.30 12.48 -20.48
N SER A 211 4.03 12.12 -20.30
CA SER A 211 3.49 11.82 -18.98
C SER A 211 4.07 10.53 -18.39
N SER A 212 4.12 10.46 -17.07
CA SER A 212 4.43 9.23 -16.36
C SER A 212 3.48 8.98 -15.21
N ILE A 213 2.92 7.77 -15.13
CA ILE A 213 2.10 7.33 -14.00
C ILE A 213 2.95 6.41 -13.10
N ARG A 214 3.07 6.78 -11.83
CA ARG A 214 3.87 6.04 -10.84
C ARG A 214 3.09 5.79 -9.55
N PRO A 215 3.26 4.61 -8.93
CA PRO A 215 2.62 4.32 -7.66
C PRO A 215 3.23 5.16 -6.53
N PHE A 216 2.42 5.52 -5.55
CA PHE A 216 2.87 6.15 -4.30
C PHE A 216 2.10 5.60 -3.10
N GLY A 217 2.31 6.20 -1.92
CA GLY A 217 1.60 5.82 -0.70
C GLY A 217 1.88 4.37 -0.31
N SER A 218 0.82 3.64 0.06
CA SER A 218 0.93 2.28 0.58
C SER A 218 1.57 1.29 -0.39
N SER A 219 1.53 1.56 -1.70
CA SER A 219 2.11 0.67 -2.70
C SER A 219 3.64 0.60 -2.63
N VAL A 220 4.31 1.65 -2.13
CA VAL A 220 5.78 1.77 -2.20
C VAL A 220 6.44 2.37 -0.95
N ASN A 221 5.67 2.75 0.07
CA ASN A 221 6.22 3.28 1.34
C ASN A 221 6.73 2.19 2.31
N GLY A 222 6.69 0.91 1.94
CA GLY A 222 7.12 -0.21 2.79
C GLY A 222 6.07 -0.71 3.82
N PHE A 223 4.91 -0.04 3.90
CA PHE A 223 3.82 -0.34 4.85
C PHE A 223 2.52 -0.76 4.13
N GLY A 224 2.58 -1.14 2.86
CA GLY A 224 1.43 -1.64 2.11
C GLY A 224 0.99 -3.01 2.57
N LYS A 225 -0.32 -3.19 2.75
CA LYS A 225 -0.91 -4.52 2.96
C LYS A 225 -1.57 -5.04 1.69
N LEU A 226 -1.60 -6.35 1.47
CA LEU A 226 -2.35 -6.93 0.35
C LEU A 226 -3.81 -6.42 0.36
N GLY A 227 -4.34 -6.14 -0.83
CA GLY A 227 -5.66 -5.52 -0.99
C GLY A 227 -5.76 -4.04 -0.60
N CYS A 228 -4.66 -3.34 -0.28
CA CYS A 228 -4.71 -1.87 -0.19
C CYS A 228 -4.86 -1.23 -1.59
N ASP A 229 -5.42 -0.03 -1.61
CA ASP A 229 -5.62 0.77 -2.83
C ASP A 229 -4.29 1.01 -3.57
N LEU A 230 -4.39 1.22 -4.88
CA LEU A 230 -3.31 1.64 -5.75
C LEU A 230 -3.40 3.15 -5.98
N ASP A 231 -2.73 3.90 -5.11
CA ASP A 231 -2.54 5.34 -5.25
C ASP A 231 -1.51 5.63 -6.34
N MET A 232 -1.88 6.45 -7.32
CA MET A 232 -1.09 6.77 -8.50
C MET A 232 -0.90 8.27 -8.67
N PHE A 233 0.33 8.65 -9.01
CA PHE A 233 0.69 10.02 -9.34
C PHE A 233 0.98 10.13 -10.83
N LEU A 234 0.23 11.00 -11.51
CA LEU A 234 0.48 11.45 -12.88
C LEU A 234 1.47 12.62 -12.83
N ASP A 235 2.66 12.39 -13.39
CA ASP A 235 3.68 13.40 -13.63
C ASP A 235 3.51 13.97 -15.04
N LEU A 236 3.43 15.30 -15.14
CA LEU A 236 3.29 16.02 -16.40
C LEU A 236 4.53 16.89 -16.68
N ASP A 237 5.49 16.92 -15.77
CA ASP A 237 6.60 17.88 -15.77
C ASP A 237 7.86 17.27 -16.38
N ALA A 238 7.83 17.05 -17.69
CA ALA A 238 8.94 16.41 -18.40
C ALA A 238 9.99 17.39 -18.95
N ILE A 239 9.73 18.70 -19.02
CA ILE A 239 10.64 19.64 -19.70
C ILE A 239 10.95 20.87 -18.82
N GLY A 240 12.24 21.03 -18.49
CA GLY A 240 12.76 22.20 -17.80
C GLY A 240 13.00 23.41 -18.72
N PRO A 241 13.30 24.58 -18.15
CA PRO A 241 13.51 25.81 -18.92
C PRO A 241 14.71 25.66 -19.87
N ARG A 242 14.54 26.09 -21.13
CA ARG A 242 15.60 26.16 -22.14
C ARG A 242 16.03 27.61 -22.33
N SER A 243 17.33 27.85 -22.45
CA SER A 243 17.88 29.17 -22.77
C SER A 243 18.29 29.24 -24.24
N GLY A 244 18.15 30.41 -24.86
CA GLY A 244 18.48 30.65 -26.26
C GLY A 244 17.26 30.64 -27.18
N MET A 245 17.49 30.56 -28.49
CA MET A 245 16.40 30.42 -29.46
C MET A 245 15.89 28.98 -29.44
N TYR A 246 14.64 28.78 -29.07
CA TYR A 246 13.99 27.47 -29.07
C TYR A 246 12.58 27.57 -29.64
N VAL A 247 12.08 26.45 -30.14
CA VAL A 247 10.69 26.31 -30.61
C VAL A 247 9.88 25.68 -29.48
N GLU A 248 8.73 26.28 -29.15
CA GLU A 248 7.75 25.73 -28.23
C GLU A 248 6.45 25.34 -28.95
N TYR A 249 5.76 24.34 -28.42
CA TYR A 249 4.41 24.04 -28.87
C TYR A 249 3.46 25.18 -28.50
N GLN A 250 2.53 25.52 -29.39
CA GLN A 250 1.44 26.45 -29.07
C GLN A 250 0.44 25.74 -28.15
N MET A 251 0.52 26.00 -26.85
CA MET A 251 -0.34 25.39 -25.83
C MET A 251 -1.36 26.38 -25.25
N LYS A 252 -2.53 25.87 -24.87
CA LYS A 252 -3.57 26.67 -24.19
C LYS A 252 -3.06 27.09 -22.80
N ARG A 253 -2.96 28.40 -22.57
CA ARG A 253 -2.52 28.96 -21.28
C ARG A 253 -3.69 29.13 -20.33
N THR A 254 -3.47 28.84 -19.05
CA THR A 254 -4.42 29.11 -17.97
C THR A 254 -3.66 29.68 -16.78
N ASN A 255 -4.33 30.47 -15.94
CA ASN A 255 -3.70 31.09 -14.78
C ASN A 255 -3.68 30.18 -13.53
N SER A 256 -4.04 28.91 -13.67
CA SER A 256 -4.18 28.00 -12.54
C SER A 256 -3.68 26.60 -12.89
N GLU A 257 -2.57 26.20 -12.29
CA GLU A 257 -2.05 24.83 -12.36
C GLU A 257 -3.09 23.81 -11.89
N ARG A 258 -3.92 24.18 -10.89
CA ARG A 258 -5.05 23.36 -10.44
C ARG A 258 -6.08 23.16 -11.55
N ALA A 259 -6.42 24.20 -12.31
CA ALA A 259 -7.37 24.08 -13.41
C ALA A 259 -6.83 23.19 -14.54
N VAL A 260 -5.52 23.29 -14.84
CA VAL A 260 -4.85 22.37 -15.78
C VAL A 260 -4.92 20.94 -15.27
N THR A 261 -4.54 20.71 -14.01
CA THR A 261 -4.62 19.40 -13.33
C THR A 261 -6.02 18.79 -13.43
N GLN A 262 -7.06 19.56 -13.10
CA GLN A 262 -8.45 19.10 -13.16
C GLN A 262 -8.87 18.76 -14.60
N SER A 263 -8.45 19.56 -15.58
CA SER A 263 -8.76 19.33 -17.00
C SER A 263 -8.10 18.05 -17.51
N VAL A 264 -6.80 17.87 -17.23
CA VAL A 264 -6.04 16.67 -17.62
C VAL A 264 -6.63 15.41 -16.99
N LEU A 265 -6.89 15.44 -15.67
CA LEU A 265 -7.54 14.32 -14.97
C LEU A 265 -8.94 14.03 -15.52
N SER A 266 -9.71 15.05 -15.90
CA SER A 266 -11.03 14.85 -16.51
C SER A 266 -10.92 14.14 -17.86
N VAL A 267 -9.96 14.52 -18.71
CA VAL A 267 -9.74 13.86 -20.01
C VAL A 267 -9.32 12.40 -19.82
N ILE A 268 -8.35 12.14 -18.92
CA ILE A 268 -7.91 10.77 -18.63
C ILE A 268 -9.07 9.95 -18.07
N ALA A 269 -9.89 10.51 -17.18
CA ALA A 269 -11.07 9.82 -16.65
C ALA A 269 -12.05 9.42 -17.75
N GLU A 270 -12.34 10.30 -18.71
CA GLU A 270 -13.18 9.97 -19.87
C GLU A 270 -12.56 8.85 -20.71
N CYS A 271 -11.25 8.89 -20.96
CA CYS A 271 -10.58 7.82 -21.68
C CYS A 271 -10.66 6.47 -20.95
N LEU A 272 -10.50 6.48 -19.62
CA LEU A 272 -10.63 5.27 -18.81
C LEU A 272 -12.06 4.72 -18.80
N GLU A 273 -13.06 5.60 -18.74
CA GLU A 273 -14.47 5.22 -18.70
C GLU A 273 -14.97 4.69 -20.05
N GLN A 274 -14.56 5.32 -21.16
CA GLN A 274 -15.04 4.97 -22.49
C GLN A 274 -14.19 3.90 -23.19
N PHE A 275 -12.87 3.90 -22.95
CA PHE A 275 -11.91 3.10 -23.73
C PHE A 275 -11.03 2.18 -22.89
N GLY A 276 -10.90 2.42 -21.58
CA GLY A 276 -10.01 1.68 -20.70
C GLY A 276 -10.51 0.26 -20.42
N PRO A 277 -9.87 -0.80 -20.96
CA PRO A 277 -10.40 -2.14 -20.82
C PRO A 277 -10.33 -2.60 -19.36
N GLY A 278 -11.47 -3.01 -18.81
CA GLY A 278 -11.58 -3.45 -17.42
C GLY A 278 -11.52 -2.33 -16.38
N CYS A 279 -11.50 -1.06 -16.78
CA CYS A 279 -11.68 0.07 -15.87
C CYS A 279 -13.18 0.30 -15.66
N VAL A 280 -13.65 0.26 -14.41
CA VAL A 280 -15.08 0.39 -14.09
C VAL A 280 -15.30 1.33 -12.90
N GLY A 281 -16.50 1.92 -12.84
CA GLY A 281 -16.90 2.79 -11.73
C GLY A 281 -16.03 4.04 -11.61
N VAL A 282 -15.71 4.68 -12.73
CA VAL A 282 -14.88 5.89 -12.79
C VAL A 282 -15.60 7.06 -12.12
N GLN A 283 -14.94 7.71 -11.17
CA GLN A 283 -15.46 8.82 -10.38
C GLN A 283 -14.49 10.00 -10.42
N LYS A 284 -14.96 11.13 -10.92
CA LYS A 284 -14.20 12.38 -11.00
C LYS A 284 -14.37 13.18 -9.71
N ILE A 285 -13.37 13.14 -8.82
CA ILE A 285 -13.36 13.87 -7.54
C ILE A 285 -12.44 15.09 -7.68
N LEU A 286 -12.76 15.95 -8.65
CA LEU A 286 -11.86 17.04 -9.07
C LEU A 286 -11.88 18.25 -8.13
N ASN A 287 -12.92 18.39 -7.30
CA ASN A 287 -13.09 19.53 -6.38
C ASN A 287 -12.49 19.30 -4.99
N ALA A 288 -11.98 18.09 -4.69
CA ALA A 288 -11.28 17.83 -3.44
C ALA A 288 -9.99 18.67 -3.34
N ARG A 289 -9.44 18.83 -2.12
CA ARG A 289 -8.17 19.54 -1.90
C ARG A 289 -7.08 19.07 -2.88
N CYS A 290 -6.96 17.76 -3.03
CA CYS A 290 -6.17 17.11 -4.07
C CYS A 290 -7.13 16.51 -5.11
N PRO A 291 -7.25 17.07 -6.33
CA PRO A 291 -8.10 16.53 -7.38
C PRO A 291 -7.66 15.10 -7.72
N LEU A 292 -8.61 14.17 -7.79
CA LEU A 292 -8.31 12.77 -8.14
C LEU A 292 -9.42 12.11 -8.95
N VAL A 293 -9.07 11.02 -9.62
CA VAL A 293 -9.97 10.11 -10.33
C VAL A 293 -9.91 8.75 -9.65
N ARG A 294 -11.07 8.25 -9.21
CA ARG A 294 -11.19 6.96 -8.53
C ARG A 294 -11.87 5.95 -9.44
N PHE A 295 -11.36 4.73 -9.53
CA PHE A 295 -11.95 3.65 -10.35
C PHE A 295 -11.47 2.27 -9.87
N ALA A 296 -12.09 1.20 -10.35
CA ALA A 296 -11.61 -0.16 -10.14
C ALA A 296 -11.02 -0.72 -11.44
N HIS A 297 -9.84 -1.34 -11.37
CA HIS A 297 -9.24 -2.07 -12.49
C HIS A 297 -9.49 -3.57 -12.32
N GLN A 298 -10.54 -4.08 -12.98
CA GLN A 298 -11.03 -5.45 -12.85
C GLN A 298 -9.95 -6.51 -13.10
N PRO A 299 -9.10 -6.42 -14.16
CA PRO A 299 -8.09 -7.45 -14.42
C PRO A 299 -7.11 -7.65 -13.27
N SER A 300 -6.72 -6.59 -12.57
CA SER A 300 -5.85 -6.69 -11.38
C SER A 300 -6.61 -6.85 -10.06
N GLY A 301 -7.89 -6.50 -10.04
CA GLY A 301 -8.72 -6.46 -8.83
C GLY A 301 -8.38 -5.29 -7.89
N PHE A 302 -7.70 -4.25 -8.37
CA PHE A 302 -7.29 -3.10 -7.57
C PHE A 302 -8.34 -1.98 -7.58
N GLN A 303 -8.52 -1.35 -6.42
CA GLN A 303 -9.10 -0.02 -6.32
C GLN A 303 -8.00 1.00 -6.58
N CYS A 304 -8.26 1.93 -7.49
CA CYS A 304 -7.27 2.84 -8.06
C CYS A 304 -7.66 4.29 -7.79
N ASP A 305 -6.71 5.10 -7.30
CA ASP A 305 -6.86 6.54 -7.12
C ASP A 305 -5.74 7.26 -7.90
N LEU A 306 -6.08 7.90 -9.01
CA LEU A 306 -5.16 8.68 -9.85
C LEU A 306 -5.24 10.17 -9.51
N THR A 307 -4.13 10.74 -9.05
CA THR A 307 -4.00 12.18 -8.79
C THR A 307 -2.87 12.78 -9.63
N ALA A 308 -2.92 14.09 -9.82
CA ALA A 308 -1.78 14.87 -10.31
C ALA A 308 -1.41 15.94 -9.26
N ASN A 309 -0.20 16.45 -9.34
CA ASN A 309 0.30 17.57 -8.53
C ASN A 309 0.24 17.40 -6.99
N ASN A 310 0.40 16.18 -6.48
CA ASN A 310 0.65 15.91 -5.05
C ASN A 310 2.11 15.52 -4.77
N ARG A 311 3.04 16.41 -5.12
CA ARG A 311 4.49 16.12 -4.99
C ARG A 311 4.93 15.96 -3.53
N VAL A 312 4.26 16.63 -2.58
CA VAL A 312 4.53 16.48 -1.14
C VAL A 312 4.19 15.07 -0.64
N ALA A 313 3.10 14.45 -1.11
CA ALA A 313 2.78 13.07 -0.77
C ALA A 313 3.83 12.07 -1.30
N MET A 314 4.44 12.36 -2.45
CA MET A 314 5.57 11.57 -2.96
C MET A 314 6.76 11.61 -2.00
N ARG A 315 7.10 12.80 -1.47
CA ARG A 315 8.18 12.94 -0.49
C ARG A 315 7.86 12.28 0.85
N SER A 316 6.59 12.33 1.28
CA SER A 316 6.12 11.59 2.46
C SER A 316 6.22 10.08 2.27
N THR A 317 5.89 9.58 1.08
CA THR A 317 6.03 8.16 0.71
C THR A 317 7.49 7.72 0.78
N GLU A 318 8.41 8.52 0.25
CA GLU A 318 9.85 8.24 0.26
C GLU A 318 10.46 8.29 1.65
N LEU A 319 10.05 9.25 2.49
CA LEU A 319 10.47 9.32 3.89
C LEU A 319 10.03 8.07 4.67
N LEU A 320 8.78 7.64 4.48
CA LEU A 320 8.24 6.44 5.13
C LEU A 320 8.94 5.15 4.65
N TYR A 321 9.23 5.05 3.35
CA TYR A 321 10.04 3.97 2.80
C TYR A 321 11.43 3.91 3.47
N LEU A 322 12.10 5.06 3.56
CA LEU A 322 13.42 5.16 4.20
C LEU A 322 13.36 4.68 5.64
N PHE A 323 12.39 5.13 6.44
CA PHE A 323 12.23 4.66 7.81
C PHE A 323 11.95 3.15 7.90
N GLY A 324 11.14 2.60 7.01
CA GLY A 324 10.86 1.16 6.96
C GLY A 324 12.07 0.30 6.59
N GLU A 325 13.03 0.85 5.84
CA GLU A 325 14.25 0.15 5.43
C GLU A 325 15.42 0.33 6.42
N LEU A 326 15.36 1.32 7.32
CA LEU A 326 16.40 1.55 8.33
C LEU A 326 16.42 0.49 9.42
N ASP A 327 15.24 0.03 9.87
CA ASP A 327 15.14 -0.99 10.91
C ASP A 327 13.89 -1.88 10.68
N PRO A 328 14.03 -3.22 10.64
CA PRO A 328 12.91 -4.13 10.39
C PRO A 328 11.79 -4.01 11.42
N ARG A 329 12.11 -3.59 12.66
CA ARG A 329 11.12 -3.41 13.73
C ARG A 329 10.12 -2.31 13.41
N VAL A 330 10.49 -1.34 12.57
CA VAL A 330 9.61 -0.24 12.13
C VAL A 330 8.42 -0.80 11.35
N ARG A 331 8.68 -1.63 10.35
CA ARG A 331 7.63 -2.28 9.56
C ARG A 331 6.76 -3.16 10.46
N ALA A 332 7.39 -4.01 11.25
CA ALA A 332 6.70 -4.92 12.17
C ALA A 332 5.73 -4.18 13.12
N LEU A 333 6.19 -3.07 13.72
CA LEU A 333 5.39 -2.28 14.64
C LEU A 333 4.26 -1.53 13.91
N VAL A 334 4.52 -0.94 12.74
CA VAL A 334 3.50 -0.25 11.94
C VAL A 334 2.39 -1.20 11.50
N PHE A 335 2.71 -2.39 11.01
CA PHE A 335 1.70 -3.38 10.62
C PHE A 335 0.86 -3.81 11.82
N THR A 336 1.51 -4.14 12.94
CA THR A 336 0.84 -4.56 14.17
C THR A 336 -0.12 -3.50 14.69
N VAL A 337 0.34 -2.26 14.84
CA VAL A 337 -0.47 -1.14 15.35
C VAL A 337 -1.62 -0.82 14.38
N ARG A 338 -1.42 -0.89 13.06
CA ARG A 338 -2.50 -0.67 12.09
C ARG A 338 -3.56 -1.77 12.13
N CYS A 339 -3.15 -3.03 12.28
CA CYS A 339 -4.08 -4.15 12.42
C CYS A 339 -4.89 -4.05 13.72
N TRP A 340 -4.22 -3.76 14.84
CA TRP A 340 -4.87 -3.48 16.12
C TRP A 340 -5.87 -2.33 16.03
N ALA A 341 -5.46 -1.21 15.42
CA ALA A 341 -6.30 -0.03 15.28
C ALA A 341 -7.53 -0.31 14.41
N ARG A 342 -7.40 -1.15 13.37
CA ARG A 342 -8.53 -1.56 12.53
C ARG A 342 -9.48 -2.49 13.28
N ALA A 343 -8.96 -3.49 13.99
CA ALA A 343 -9.75 -4.44 14.78
C ALA A 343 -10.57 -3.74 15.87
N ASN A 344 -9.99 -2.70 16.49
CA ASN A 344 -10.62 -1.95 17.58
C ASN A 344 -11.37 -0.68 17.12
N GLY A 345 -11.52 -0.48 15.80
CA GLY A 345 -12.31 0.63 15.24
C GLY A 345 -11.73 2.03 15.48
N VAL A 346 -10.42 2.14 15.69
CA VAL A 346 -9.67 3.42 15.74
C VAL A 346 -9.50 3.99 14.34
N THR A 347 -9.35 3.12 13.33
CA THR A 347 -9.24 3.50 11.91
C THR A 347 -10.46 3.02 11.12
N SER A 348 -10.82 3.79 10.08
CA SER A 348 -11.91 3.46 9.16
C SER A 348 -11.44 3.46 7.72
N SER A 349 -12.10 2.65 6.88
CA SER A 349 -11.98 2.69 5.41
C SER A 349 -12.84 3.80 4.80
N ILE A 350 -13.74 4.39 5.57
CA ILE A 350 -14.61 5.48 5.15
C ILE A 350 -14.06 6.78 5.76
N PRO A 351 -13.97 7.88 5.00
CA PRO A 351 -13.57 9.18 5.53
C PRO A 351 -14.46 9.65 6.68
N GLY A 352 -13.87 10.25 7.72
CA GLY A 352 -14.59 10.82 8.86
C GLY A 352 -13.65 11.18 10.01
N ALA A 353 -14.14 11.11 11.25
CA ALA A 353 -13.40 11.60 12.43
C ALA A 353 -12.34 10.63 12.98
N TRP A 354 -12.12 9.49 12.33
CA TRP A 354 -11.17 8.45 12.76
C TRP A 354 -9.72 8.87 12.55
N ILE A 355 -8.81 8.29 13.33
CA ILE A 355 -7.37 8.44 13.07
C ILE A 355 -7.07 7.78 11.72
N THR A 356 -6.37 8.48 10.83
CA THR A 356 -5.98 7.94 9.52
C THR A 356 -4.79 7.00 9.66
N ASN A 357 -4.64 6.04 8.74
CA ASN A 357 -3.46 5.17 8.71
C ASN A 357 -2.15 5.98 8.63
N PHE A 358 -2.15 7.08 7.87
CA PHE A 358 -1.00 7.97 7.78
C PHE A 358 -0.67 8.62 9.14
N SER A 359 -1.66 9.20 9.82
CA SER A 359 -1.49 9.78 11.15
C SER A 359 -0.96 8.75 12.15
N LEU A 360 -1.55 7.55 12.16
CA LEU A 360 -1.13 6.47 13.04
C LEU A 360 0.31 6.00 12.76
N THR A 361 0.71 5.91 11.48
CA THR A 361 2.10 5.62 11.11
C THR A 361 3.06 6.72 11.60
N LEU A 362 2.67 8.01 11.51
CA LEU A 362 3.51 9.08 12.05
C LEU A 362 3.63 9.01 13.58
N MET A 363 2.59 8.57 14.28
CA MET A 363 2.65 8.30 15.72
C MET A 363 3.66 7.19 16.06
N VAL A 364 3.69 6.11 15.27
CA VAL A 364 4.70 5.03 15.44
C VAL A 364 6.10 5.56 15.16
N VAL A 365 6.29 6.30 14.06
CA VAL A 365 7.58 6.93 13.72
C VAL A 365 8.07 7.83 14.86
N PHE A 366 7.21 8.69 15.38
CA PHE A 366 7.54 9.57 16.49
C PHE A 366 7.95 8.79 17.74
N PHE A 367 7.19 7.77 18.11
CA PHE A 367 7.53 6.89 19.23
C PHE A 367 8.93 6.27 19.07
N LEU A 368 9.27 5.79 17.86
CA LEU A 368 10.57 5.20 17.56
C LEU A 368 11.73 6.22 17.58
N GLN A 369 11.46 7.48 17.25
CA GLN A 369 12.42 8.59 17.42
C GLN A 369 12.66 8.95 18.90
N ARG A 370 11.73 8.60 19.79
CA ARG A 370 11.77 8.90 21.23
C ARG A 370 12.40 7.79 22.07
N ARG A 371 12.84 6.69 21.45
CA ARG A 371 13.58 5.62 22.15
C ARG A 371 14.95 6.10 22.60
N SER A 372 15.56 5.37 23.53
CA SER A 372 16.89 5.66 24.06
C SER A 372 17.79 4.42 23.99
N PRO A 373 18.72 4.34 23.02
CA PRO A 373 18.95 5.30 21.94
C PRO A 373 17.82 5.30 20.88
N PRO A 374 17.65 6.36 20.06
CA PRO A 374 16.61 6.43 19.04
C PRO A 374 16.73 5.32 17.99
N ILE A 375 15.61 4.69 17.62
CA ILE A 375 15.57 3.69 16.53
C ILE A 375 15.52 4.37 15.16
N LEU A 376 14.88 5.54 15.08
CA LEU A 376 14.76 6.31 13.85
C LEU A 376 15.41 7.70 14.01
N PRO A 377 16.07 8.22 12.95
CA PRO A 377 16.51 9.60 12.93
C PRO A 377 15.33 10.55 12.80
N THR A 378 15.53 11.80 13.19
CA THR A 378 14.57 12.88 12.94
C THR A 378 14.65 13.35 11.49
N LEU A 379 13.58 13.93 10.94
CA LEU A 379 13.64 14.45 9.57
C LEU A 379 14.62 15.64 9.45
N ASP A 380 14.78 16.47 10.47
CA ASP A 380 15.80 17.53 10.45
C ASP A 380 17.22 16.95 10.41
N ARG A 381 17.48 15.84 11.12
CA ARG A 381 18.77 15.13 11.02
C ARG A 381 19.01 14.59 9.60
N LEU A 382 17.98 14.03 8.97
CA LEU A 382 18.10 13.55 7.58
C LEU A 382 18.32 14.72 6.59
N LYS A 383 17.75 15.89 6.85
CA LYS A 383 17.99 17.11 6.09
C LYS A 383 19.44 17.60 6.21
N GLU A 384 20.01 17.59 7.41
CA GLU A 384 21.42 17.96 7.64
C GLU A 384 22.40 17.08 6.85
N LEU A 385 22.08 15.79 6.69
CA LEU A 385 22.90 14.83 5.95
C LEU A 385 22.73 14.92 4.42
N ALA A 386 21.74 15.69 3.94
CA ALA A 386 21.44 15.80 2.53
C ALA A 386 22.48 16.67 1.81
N GLY A 387 22.95 16.20 0.64
CA GLY A 387 23.85 16.98 -0.20
C GLY A 387 23.12 18.04 -1.04
N PRO A 388 23.84 18.98 -1.70
CA PRO A 388 23.23 19.98 -2.58
C PRO A 388 22.34 19.40 -3.69
N SER A 389 22.70 18.23 -4.22
CA SER A 389 21.93 17.51 -5.25
C SER A 389 20.60 16.92 -4.75
N GLU A 390 20.41 16.82 -3.44
CA GLU A 390 19.20 16.29 -2.80
C GLU A 390 18.24 17.40 -2.36
N ARG A 391 18.61 18.68 -2.58
CA ARG A 391 17.76 19.83 -2.29
C ARG A 391 16.44 19.73 -3.06
N CYS A 392 15.34 19.78 -2.32
CA CYS A 392 14.00 19.64 -2.86
C CYS A 392 13.06 20.65 -2.22
N ILE A 393 12.63 21.66 -2.98
CA ILE A 393 11.63 22.64 -2.55
C ILE A 393 10.36 22.42 -3.38
N ILE A 394 9.23 22.22 -2.71
CA ILE A 394 7.93 21.94 -3.34
C ILE A 394 6.93 22.92 -2.75
N ASP A 395 6.32 23.76 -3.58
CA ASP A 395 5.31 24.75 -3.16
C ASP A 395 5.78 25.64 -1.99
N GLY A 396 7.06 26.03 -2.00
CA GLY A 396 7.70 26.80 -0.93
C GLY A 396 8.10 26.00 0.31
N ASN A 397 7.75 24.71 0.38
CA ASN A 397 8.09 23.82 1.50
C ASN A 397 9.41 23.10 1.26
N ASP A 398 10.27 23.08 2.28
CA ASP A 398 11.55 22.36 2.22
C ASP A 398 11.36 20.86 2.50
N CYS A 399 11.43 20.08 1.42
CA CYS A 399 11.27 18.63 1.39
C CYS A 399 12.61 17.88 1.27
N THR A 400 13.71 18.56 1.57
CA THR A 400 15.07 18.03 1.50
C THR A 400 15.34 17.03 2.62
N PHE A 401 15.83 15.84 2.26
CA PHE A 401 16.38 14.84 3.17
C PHE A 401 17.25 13.85 2.40
N THR A 402 18.26 13.25 3.05
CA THR A 402 19.11 12.24 2.40
C THR A 402 18.33 10.97 2.10
N SER A 403 18.47 10.48 0.88
CA SER A 403 17.96 9.14 0.47
C SER A 403 19.06 8.08 0.47
N ASP A 404 20.30 8.47 0.78
CA ASP A 404 21.47 7.60 0.85
C ASP A 404 21.61 6.99 2.25
N PHE A 405 21.26 5.71 2.36
CA PHE A 405 21.37 4.92 3.59
C PHE A 405 22.78 4.90 4.18
N ARG A 406 23.83 5.06 3.36
CA ARG A 406 25.22 5.04 3.83
C ARG A 406 25.59 6.26 4.68
N LYS A 407 24.87 7.37 4.50
CA LYS A 407 25.07 8.60 5.28
C LYS A 407 24.39 8.56 6.65
N ILE A 408 23.50 7.59 6.88
CA ILE A 408 22.67 7.51 8.07
C ILE A 408 23.35 6.57 9.06
N GLN A 409 23.98 7.14 10.08
CA GLN A 409 24.56 6.39 11.19
C GLN A 409 23.67 6.54 12.41
N LEU A 410 23.25 5.40 12.98
CA LEU A 410 22.40 5.34 14.16
C LEU A 410 23.09 4.54 15.25
N GLU A 411 22.85 4.92 16.50
CA GLU A 411 23.23 4.10 17.64
C GLU A 411 22.38 2.84 17.69
N ILE A 412 22.97 1.75 18.18
CA ILE A 412 22.27 0.46 18.22
C ILE A 412 21.31 0.45 19.41
N ASN A 413 20.02 0.48 19.11
CA ASN A 413 18.97 0.17 20.07
C ASN A 413 18.68 -1.34 20.04
N THR A 414 18.65 -1.98 21.23
CA THR A 414 18.46 -3.44 21.37
C THR A 414 17.10 -3.86 21.93
N GLU A 415 16.14 -2.94 22.01
CA GLU A 415 14.79 -3.25 22.52
C GLU A 415 14.06 -4.24 21.60
N SER A 416 13.44 -5.27 22.18
CA SER A 416 12.69 -6.27 21.39
C SER A 416 11.37 -5.71 20.88
N LEU A 417 10.77 -6.38 19.89
CA LEU A 417 9.45 -6.00 19.37
C LEU A 417 8.36 -6.07 20.43
N ASP A 418 8.42 -7.04 21.34
CA ASP A 418 7.49 -7.17 22.46
C ASP A 418 7.57 -5.94 23.37
N GLN A 419 8.79 -5.48 23.67
CA GLN A 419 9.00 -4.29 24.49
C GLN A 419 8.48 -3.04 23.79
N LEU A 420 8.84 -2.85 22.52
CA LEU A 420 8.41 -1.70 21.75
C LEU A 420 6.89 -1.61 21.58
N LEU A 421 6.21 -2.75 21.42
CA LEU A 421 4.75 -2.77 21.32
C LEU A 421 4.09 -2.39 22.65
N ARG A 422 4.57 -2.93 23.78
CA ARG A 422 4.10 -2.55 25.11
C ARG A 422 4.29 -1.06 25.37
N ASP A 423 5.51 -0.59 25.14
CA ASP A 423 5.90 0.79 25.41
C ASP A 423 5.19 1.78 24.48
N PHE A 424 4.83 1.38 23.26
CA PHE A 424 4.01 2.21 22.37
C PHE A 424 2.65 2.51 23.00
N PHE A 425 1.98 1.49 23.55
CA PHE A 425 0.70 1.66 24.20
C PHE A 425 0.82 2.45 25.50
N GLU A 426 1.85 2.18 26.31
CA GLU A 426 2.12 2.95 27.53
C GLU A 426 2.39 4.43 27.22
N PHE A 427 3.27 4.70 26.25
CA PHE A 427 3.62 6.05 25.82
C PHE A 427 2.38 6.86 25.43
N TYR A 428 1.53 6.31 24.57
CA TYR A 428 0.35 7.03 24.10
C TYR A 428 -0.84 7.01 25.06
N SER A 429 -0.85 6.12 26.07
CA SER A 429 -1.85 6.16 27.12
C SER A 429 -1.67 7.34 28.10
N THR A 430 -0.45 7.87 28.19
CA THR A 430 -0.07 8.96 29.11
C THR A 430 0.32 10.25 28.38
N PHE A 431 0.45 10.22 27.05
CA PHE A 431 0.79 11.38 26.24
C PHE A 431 -0.17 12.57 26.48
N LEU A 432 0.40 13.76 26.69
CA LEU A 432 -0.35 14.99 27.02
C LEU A 432 -1.01 15.61 25.78
N PHE A 433 -1.95 14.88 25.16
CA PHE A 433 -2.65 15.31 23.95
C PHE A 433 -3.42 16.62 24.15
N ASN A 434 -3.72 17.08 25.36
CA ASN A 434 -4.39 18.37 25.55
C ASN A 434 -3.48 19.58 25.23
N ARG A 435 -2.16 19.44 25.37
CA ARG A 435 -1.19 20.55 25.28
C ARG A 435 -0.10 20.33 24.23
N MET A 436 0.26 19.07 23.99
CA MET A 436 1.39 18.70 23.18
C MET A 436 0.98 18.21 21.80
N SER A 437 1.87 18.44 20.84
CA SER A 437 1.80 17.99 19.46
C SER A 437 2.97 17.05 19.15
N ILE A 438 2.77 16.22 18.13
CA ILE A 438 3.76 15.29 17.64
C ILE A 438 4.54 15.95 16.49
N ASN A 439 5.86 16.06 16.64
CA ASN A 439 6.76 16.61 15.62
C ASN A 439 7.88 15.63 15.27
N ILE A 440 7.76 14.96 14.11
CA ILE A 440 8.77 14.02 13.61
C ILE A 440 9.97 14.69 12.92
N ARG A 441 9.91 16.01 12.69
CA ARG A 441 11.05 16.80 12.22
C ARG A 441 12.13 16.91 13.29
N LYS A 442 11.69 17.21 14.51
CA LYS A 442 12.55 17.38 15.67
C LYS A 442 12.65 16.13 16.56
N GLY A 443 11.74 15.16 16.40
CA GLY A 443 11.64 14.00 17.29
C GLY A 443 11.30 14.39 18.72
N LYS A 444 10.53 15.47 18.90
CA LYS A 444 10.16 16.03 20.21
C LYS A 444 8.70 16.43 20.26
N GLU A 445 8.17 16.48 21.47
CA GLU A 445 6.86 17.04 21.77
C GLU A 445 6.96 18.56 21.76
N GLU A 446 6.00 19.23 21.13
CA GLU A 446 5.94 20.70 21.12
C GLU A 446 4.55 21.17 21.51
N HIS A 447 4.46 22.37 22.10
CA HIS A 447 3.16 22.98 22.35
C HIS A 447 2.36 23.12 21.07
N LYS A 448 1.06 22.85 21.16
CA LYS A 448 0.17 22.90 20.00
C LYS A 448 0.10 24.31 19.40
N PRO A 449 0.26 24.45 18.07
CA PRO A 449 0.09 25.74 17.40
C PRO A 449 -1.39 26.10 17.21
N GLU A 450 -2.27 25.10 17.14
CA GLU A 450 -3.73 25.29 17.04
C GLU A 450 -4.48 24.35 18.00
N LEU A 451 -5.69 24.75 18.40
CA LEU A 451 -6.58 23.91 19.19
C LEU A 451 -7.11 22.75 18.34
N GLY A 452 -7.09 21.56 18.92
CA GLY A 452 -7.64 20.35 18.33
C GLY A 452 -7.37 19.16 19.25
N PRO A 453 -8.11 18.04 19.16
CA PRO A 453 -7.87 16.88 20.01
C PRO A 453 -6.47 16.28 19.78
N LEU A 454 -6.16 15.93 18.53
CA LEU A 454 -4.87 15.36 18.13
C LEU A 454 -4.16 16.30 17.15
N HIS A 455 -2.90 16.62 17.45
CA HIS A 455 -2.08 17.46 16.58
C HIS A 455 -0.80 16.74 16.18
N ILE A 456 -0.70 16.36 14.92
CA ILE A 456 0.49 15.76 14.31
C ILE A 456 0.93 16.68 13.18
N GLN A 457 2.09 17.30 13.32
CA GLN A 457 2.60 18.21 12.29
C GLN A 457 2.90 17.44 11.01
N ASN A 458 2.43 17.94 9.86
CA ASN A 458 2.84 17.43 8.56
C ASN A 458 4.36 17.66 8.40
N PRO A 459 5.15 16.61 8.08
CA PRO A 459 6.60 16.73 8.04
C PRO A 459 7.12 17.74 7.03
N PHE A 460 6.38 18.03 5.96
CA PHE A 460 6.84 18.90 4.88
C PHE A 460 6.03 20.20 4.82
N GLU A 461 4.71 20.14 5.05
CA GLU A 461 3.86 21.34 5.13
C GLU A 461 3.63 21.72 6.61
N THR A 462 4.63 22.36 7.24
CA THR A 462 4.66 22.55 8.71
C THR A 462 3.49 23.32 9.33
N SER A 463 2.73 24.07 8.52
CA SER A 463 1.50 24.77 8.92
C SER A 463 0.27 23.85 9.01
N LEU A 464 0.38 22.58 8.61
CA LEU A 464 -0.73 21.65 8.55
C LEU A 464 -0.67 20.57 9.63
N ASN A 465 -1.83 20.28 10.17
CA ASN A 465 -2.08 19.15 11.06
C ASN A 465 -2.67 17.97 10.28
N VAL A 466 -1.95 16.85 10.20
CA VAL A 466 -2.40 15.66 9.43
C VAL A 466 -3.56 14.92 10.10
N SER A 467 -3.83 15.22 11.37
CA SER A 467 -4.93 14.66 12.17
C SER A 467 -6.03 15.67 12.46
N LYS A 468 -6.15 16.75 11.68
CA LYS A 468 -7.18 17.80 11.88
C LYS A 468 -8.62 17.26 11.82
N ASN A 469 -8.84 16.13 11.16
CA ASN A 469 -10.14 15.47 11.09
C ASN A 469 -10.54 14.78 12.41
N VAL A 470 -9.59 14.49 13.30
CA VAL A 470 -9.82 13.66 14.50
C VAL A 470 -10.56 14.46 15.57
N ASN A 471 -11.70 13.93 16.02
CA ASN A 471 -12.48 14.53 17.11
C ASN A 471 -12.09 13.94 18.49
N ILE A 472 -12.56 14.59 19.57
CA ILE A 472 -12.19 14.20 20.94
C ILE A 472 -12.64 12.78 21.28
N SER A 473 -13.84 12.37 20.83
CA SER A 473 -14.35 11.03 21.09
C SER A 473 -13.48 9.93 20.47
N GLN A 474 -12.92 10.15 19.27
CA GLN A 474 -12.02 9.19 18.65
C GLN A 474 -10.64 9.17 19.32
N LEU A 475 -10.15 10.32 19.79
CA LEU A 475 -8.92 10.38 20.57
C LEU A 475 -9.07 9.69 21.93
N ASP A 476 -10.13 9.99 22.69
CA ASP A 476 -10.39 9.36 23.98
C ASP A 476 -10.50 7.84 23.84
N ARG A 477 -11.19 7.38 22.79
CA ARG A 477 -11.27 5.94 22.45
C ARG A 477 -9.89 5.35 22.21
N PHE A 478 -9.03 6.03 21.43
CA PHE A 478 -7.67 5.58 21.19
C PHE A 478 -6.87 5.47 22.50
N VAL A 479 -6.93 6.49 23.36
CA VAL A 479 -6.23 6.50 24.67
C VAL A 479 -6.72 5.36 25.56
N SER A 480 -8.03 5.15 25.68
CA SER A 480 -8.58 4.04 26.48
C SER A 480 -8.13 2.67 25.95
N LEU A 481 -8.10 2.48 24.63
CA LEU A 481 -7.63 1.24 24.03
C LEU A 481 -6.12 1.04 24.23
N CYS A 482 -5.32 2.11 24.22
CA CYS A 482 -3.90 2.04 24.58
C CYS A 482 -3.72 1.58 26.05
N GLN A 483 -4.48 2.14 26.99
CA GLN A 483 -4.44 1.72 28.41
C GLN A 483 -4.79 0.23 28.57
N GLU A 484 -5.88 -0.21 27.94
CA GLU A 484 -6.31 -1.61 27.97
C GLU A 484 -5.25 -2.53 27.34
N SER A 485 -4.72 -2.17 26.18
CA SER A 485 -3.73 -2.99 25.47
C SER A 485 -2.40 -3.09 26.23
N ALA A 486 -1.96 -2.00 26.88
CA ALA A 486 -0.79 -2.01 27.74
C ALA A 486 -0.98 -2.97 28.92
N TRP A 487 -2.13 -2.88 29.61
CA TRP A 487 -2.46 -3.75 30.74
C TRP A 487 -2.56 -5.23 30.33
N MET A 488 -3.17 -5.52 29.19
CA MET A 488 -3.27 -6.88 28.65
C MET A 488 -1.90 -7.48 28.38
N LEU A 489 -1.00 -6.72 27.73
CA LEU A 489 0.35 -7.20 27.45
C LEU A 489 1.20 -7.39 28.71
N GLN A 490 1.03 -6.54 29.73
CA GLN A 490 1.65 -6.73 31.04
C GLN A 490 1.16 -8.01 31.73
N SER A 491 -0.11 -8.37 31.50
CA SER A 491 -0.73 -9.60 32.02
C SER A 491 -0.42 -10.85 31.18
N GLY A 492 0.47 -10.75 30.17
CA GLY A 492 0.87 -11.89 29.33
C GLY A 492 -0.04 -12.18 28.14
N ALA A 493 -0.91 -11.24 27.73
CA ALA A 493 -1.75 -11.41 26.56
C ALA A 493 -0.92 -11.51 25.26
N THR A 494 -1.47 -12.22 24.28
CA THR A 494 -0.87 -12.42 22.96
C THR A 494 -1.37 -11.38 21.96
N LEU A 495 -0.75 -11.33 20.78
CA LEU A 495 -1.21 -10.48 19.68
C LEU A 495 -2.63 -10.86 19.24
N THR A 496 -2.98 -12.14 19.25
CA THR A 496 -4.32 -12.61 18.90
C THR A 496 -5.38 -12.02 19.81
N THR A 497 -5.10 -11.86 21.11
CA THR A 497 -6.02 -11.22 22.05
C THR A 497 -6.22 -9.74 21.72
N LEU A 498 -5.16 -9.02 21.36
CA LEU A 498 -5.23 -7.60 20.97
C LEU A 498 -6.00 -7.35 19.66
N LEU A 499 -6.09 -8.35 18.79
CA LEU A 499 -6.79 -8.28 17.51
C LEU A 499 -8.28 -8.65 17.61
N LEU A 500 -8.75 -9.11 18.78
CA LEU A 500 -10.17 -9.30 19.01
C LEU A 500 -10.82 -7.97 19.44
N PRO A 501 -12.05 -7.65 18.99
CA PRO A 501 -12.71 -6.41 19.38
C PRO A 501 -12.87 -6.33 20.92
N SER A 502 -12.39 -5.24 21.52
CA SER A 502 -12.57 -4.99 22.96
C SER A 502 -14.06 -4.98 23.35
N GLN A 503 -14.38 -5.69 24.45
CA GLN A 503 -15.74 -5.84 25.01
C GLN A 503 -16.29 -4.51 25.56
N ILE A 504 -15.44 -3.51 25.81
CA ILE A 504 -15.84 -2.22 26.39
C ILE A 504 -16.75 -1.41 25.44
N SER A 505 -16.69 -1.68 24.13
CA SER A 505 -17.55 -1.01 23.14
C SER A 505 -19.03 -1.44 23.19
N ALA A 506 -19.38 -2.52 23.89
CA ALA A 506 -20.76 -3.02 23.96
C ALA A 506 -21.62 -2.29 25.01
N VAL A 507 -21.02 -1.62 26.01
CA VAL A 507 -21.76 -1.11 27.18
C VAL A 507 -22.22 0.35 27.05
N ARG A 508 -21.74 1.12 26.04
CA ARG A 508 -22.19 2.51 25.80
C ARG A 508 -22.80 2.80 24.43
N GLY A 509 -22.98 1.79 23.59
CA GLY A 509 -23.71 1.91 22.32
C GLY A 509 -25.12 1.34 22.43
N ARG A 510 -26.15 2.18 22.23
CA ARG A 510 -27.55 1.74 22.02
C ARG A 510 -27.58 0.48 21.15
N LYS A 511 -28.37 -0.52 21.56
CA LYS A 511 -28.68 -1.77 20.83
C LYS A 511 -28.58 -1.55 19.32
N LYS A 512 -27.50 -2.06 18.70
CA LYS A 512 -27.40 -2.14 17.24
C LYS A 512 -28.58 -3.00 16.76
N ARG A 513 -29.58 -2.39 16.14
CA ARG A 513 -30.44 -3.13 15.21
C ARG A 513 -29.52 -3.73 14.16
N LYS A 514 -29.54 -5.06 14.00
CA LYS A 514 -28.88 -5.76 12.89
C LYS A 514 -29.30 -5.05 11.60
N VAL A 515 -28.33 -4.48 10.89
CA VAL A 515 -28.54 -4.05 9.51
C VAL A 515 -28.22 -5.26 8.65
N GLU A 516 -29.27 -5.86 8.10
CA GLU A 516 -29.16 -6.98 7.16
C GLU A 516 -28.40 -6.56 5.88
N PRO A 517 -27.69 -7.50 5.23
CA PRO A 517 -27.00 -7.25 3.97
C PRO A 517 -27.97 -6.69 2.91
N ALA A 518 -27.49 -5.81 2.02
CA ALA A 518 -28.31 -5.23 0.95
C ALA A 518 -29.00 -6.30 0.08
N SER A 519 -28.41 -7.50 -0.02
CA SER A 519 -28.98 -8.66 -0.71
C SER A 519 -30.25 -9.23 -0.04
N GLU A 520 -30.38 -9.14 1.28
CA GLU A 520 -31.58 -9.60 2.01
C GLU A 520 -32.70 -8.56 1.97
N ARG A 521 -32.38 -7.26 2.02
CA ARG A 521 -33.37 -6.19 1.78
C ARG A 521 -33.98 -6.27 0.38
N ILE A 522 -33.18 -6.60 -0.63
CA ILE A 522 -33.65 -6.78 -2.01
C ILE A 522 -34.50 -8.04 -2.14
N LYS A 523 -34.13 -9.15 -1.48
CA LYS A 523 -34.98 -10.36 -1.41
C LYS A 523 -36.33 -10.08 -0.74
N GLY A 524 -36.36 -9.40 0.40
CA GLY A 524 -37.60 -9.04 1.10
C GLY A 524 -38.49 -8.09 0.29
N LEU A 525 -37.91 -7.15 -0.45
CA LEU A 525 -38.64 -6.27 -1.38
C LEU A 525 -39.21 -7.06 -2.58
N LEU A 526 -38.45 -8.00 -3.15
CA LEU A 526 -38.90 -8.85 -4.25
C LEU A 526 -40.00 -9.85 -3.82
N GLU A 527 -39.91 -10.40 -2.60
CA GLU A 527 -40.95 -11.25 -2.01
C GLU A 527 -42.23 -10.47 -1.66
N SER A 528 -42.09 -9.22 -1.19
CA SER A 528 -43.23 -8.33 -0.94
C SER A 528 -43.94 -7.88 -2.23
N LEU A 529 -43.20 -7.74 -3.33
CA LEU A 529 -43.78 -7.45 -4.66
C LEU A 529 -44.45 -8.68 -5.28
N ARG A 530 -43.90 -9.89 -5.08
CA ARG A 530 -44.54 -11.15 -5.49
C ARG A 530 -45.85 -11.43 -4.77
N THR A 531 -45.92 -11.14 -3.46
CA THR A 531 -47.15 -11.31 -2.67
C THR A 531 -48.22 -10.26 -3.00
N LYS A 532 -47.85 -9.04 -3.40
CA LYS A 532 -48.81 -8.02 -3.85
C LYS A 532 -49.43 -8.31 -5.23
N ASN A 533 -48.74 -9.02 -6.11
CA ASN A 533 -49.31 -9.41 -7.41
C ASN A 533 -50.30 -10.59 -7.31
N ASN A 534 -50.16 -11.48 -6.32
CA ASN A 534 -51.10 -12.57 -6.11
C ASN A 534 -52.41 -12.17 -5.38
N VAL A 535 -52.49 -10.94 -4.85
CA VAL A 535 -53.71 -10.40 -4.20
C VAL A 535 -54.57 -9.56 -5.17
N ARG A 536 -54.07 -9.27 -6.38
CA ARG A 536 -54.81 -8.50 -7.40
C ARG A 536 -55.61 -9.34 -8.40
N GLU A 537 -55.58 -10.67 -8.31
CA GLU A 537 -56.40 -11.56 -9.16
C GLU A 537 -57.69 -12.09 -8.49
N PHE A 538 -58.00 -11.68 -7.25
CA PHE A 538 -59.24 -12.05 -6.56
C PHE A 538 -60.00 -10.83 -6.03
N CYS A 539 -60.33 -9.86 -6.90
CA CYS A 539 -61.41 -8.90 -6.65
C CYS A 539 -61.77 -8.13 -7.92
N CYS A 540 -62.48 -8.78 -8.85
CA CYS A 540 -63.28 -8.12 -9.89
C CYS A 540 -64.42 -9.06 -10.31
N HIS A 541 -65.44 -9.16 -9.46
CA HIS A 541 -66.78 -9.60 -9.87
C HIS A 541 -67.83 -8.89 -9.02
N CYS A 542 -68.89 -8.42 -9.69
CA CYS A 542 -70.09 -7.74 -9.19
C CYS A 542 -69.94 -6.24 -8.85
N ASN A 543 -70.41 -5.35 -9.73
CA ASN A 543 -71.83 -4.95 -9.72
C ASN A 543 -72.12 -3.91 -10.82
N THR A 544 -72.91 -4.30 -11.81
CA THR A 544 -73.72 -3.41 -12.64
C THR A 544 -75.01 -3.09 -11.91
N LYS A 545 -75.33 -1.80 -11.68
CA LYS A 545 -76.66 -1.16 -11.88
C LYS A 545 -76.74 0.21 -11.20
N ASN A 546 -77.28 1.16 -11.99
CA ASN A 546 -78.16 2.27 -11.61
C ASN A 546 -77.65 3.36 -10.64
N ASN A 547 -77.57 4.61 -11.11
CA ASN A 547 -78.74 5.50 -11.10
C ASN A 547 -78.45 6.86 -11.76
N GLU A 548 -79.49 7.35 -12.43
CA GLU A 548 -79.75 8.74 -12.82
C GLU A 548 -79.69 9.67 -11.60
N HIS A 549 -78.92 10.77 -11.70
CA HIS A 549 -79.40 12.14 -11.87
C HIS A 549 -78.27 13.15 -11.60
#